data_AF-A0A0K1NNL4-F1
#
_entry.id   AF-A0A0K1NNL4-F1
#
_cell.length_a   1.000
_cell.length_b   1.000
_cell.length_c   1.000
_cell.angle_alpha   90.00
_cell.angle_beta   90.00
_cell.angle_gamma   90.00
#
_symmetry.space_group_name_H-M   'P 1'
#
loop_
_entity.id
_entity.type
_entity.pdbx_description
1 polymer ?
#
loop_
_entity_poly.entity_id
_entity_poly.type
_entity_poly.pdbx_seq_one_letter_code
_entity_poly.pdbx_strand_id
1 'polypeptide(L)'
;MFWNDGVSNSGIAANDAIEASLDSVLDRFFDLSEDEDSFLGLEKPDDEVVQFAYLRDNIWLVDIPVPAEGGSYVKECEYRDCVDIIKRYYTDSWEIPSQFVLQKW
;
A
#
# COMPACT_ATOMS: atom_id res chain seq x y z
N MET A 1 7.42 -5.32 4.10
CA MET A 1 6.07 -4.96 4.59
C MET A 1 6.20 -4.14 5.85
N PHE A 2 5.49 -3.02 5.90
CA PHE A 2 5.31 -2.16 7.06
C PHE A 2 3.83 -1.77 7.14
N TRP A 3 3.33 -1.33 8.29
CA TRP A 3 1.91 -1.01 8.46
C TRP A 3 1.65 -0.24 9.75
N ASN A 4 0.50 0.42 9.83
CA ASN A 4 -0.06 1.00 11.04
C ASN A 4 -1.55 0.68 11.12
N ASP A 5 -2.03 0.37 12.31
CA ASP A 5 -3.44 0.20 12.61
C ASP A 5 -3.88 1.33 13.53
N GLY A 6 -4.77 2.21 13.03
CA GLY A 6 -5.15 3.45 13.71
C GLY A 6 -5.91 3.21 15.02
N VAL A 7 -6.70 2.14 15.11
CA VAL A 7 -7.49 1.82 16.31
C VAL A 7 -6.62 1.27 17.43
N SER A 8 -5.74 0.31 17.14
CA SER A 8 -4.87 -0.31 18.14
C SER A 8 -3.60 0.50 18.44
N ASN A 9 -3.28 1.48 17.59
CA ASN A 9 -2.02 2.24 17.60
C ASN A 9 -0.80 1.29 17.63
N SER A 10 -0.86 0.26 16.79
CA SER A 10 0.19 -0.73 16.62
C SER A 10 0.65 -0.77 15.17
N GLY A 11 1.89 -1.20 14.94
CA GLY A 11 2.45 -1.16 13.61
C GLY A 11 3.90 -1.59 13.52
N ILE A 12 4.39 -1.65 12.29
CA ILE A 12 5.80 -1.78 11.93
C ILE A 12 6.13 -0.54 11.09
N ALA A 13 7.08 0.27 11.54
CA ALA A 13 7.50 1.46 10.82
C ALA A 13 8.24 1.08 9.52
N ALA A 14 8.24 1.98 8.53
CA ALA A 14 8.88 1.72 7.23
C ALA A 14 10.39 1.39 7.36
N ASN A 15 11.11 2.06 8.26
CA ASN A 15 12.53 1.78 8.54
C ASN A 15 12.79 0.42 9.20
N ASP A 16 11.74 -0.24 9.70
CA ASP A 16 11.78 -1.54 10.35
C ASP A 16 10.97 -2.58 9.56
N ALA A 17 10.75 -2.33 8.26
CA ALA A 17 9.95 -3.20 7.39
C ALA A 17 10.47 -4.65 7.40
N ILE A 18 9.52 -5.58 7.40
CA ILE A 18 9.81 -7.03 7.47
C ILE A 18 9.54 -7.73 6.14
N GLU A 19 10.28 -8.80 5.87
CA GLU A 19 9.95 -9.72 4.78
C GLU A 19 8.62 -10.43 5.09
N ALA A 20 7.71 -10.46 4.11
CA ALA A 20 6.38 -11.04 4.27
C ALA A 20 5.97 -11.80 3.01
N SER A 21 5.32 -12.96 3.20
CA SER A 21 4.69 -13.69 2.10
C SER A 21 3.43 -12.98 1.61
N LEU A 22 2.99 -13.27 0.38
CA LEU A 22 1.73 -12.75 -0.17
C LEU A 22 0.56 -13.02 0.79
N ASP A 23 0.44 -14.25 1.30
CA ASP A 23 -0.65 -14.62 2.20
C ASP A 23 -0.59 -13.80 3.50
N SER A 24 0.60 -13.61 4.08
CA SER A 24 0.77 -12.79 5.28
C SER A 24 0.39 -11.33 5.06
N VAL A 25 0.67 -10.78 3.87
CA VAL A 25 0.26 -9.42 3.51
C VAL A 25 -1.25 -9.32 3.36
N LEU A 26 -1.87 -10.30 2.69
CA LEU A 26 -3.32 -10.31 2.48
C LEU A 26 -4.08 -10.45 3.80
N ASP A 27 -3.62 -11.34 4.69
CA ASP A 27 -4.17 -11.48 6.04
C ASP A 27 -4.02 -10.17 6.81
N ARG A 28 -2.82 -9.57 6.79
CA ARG A 28 -2.59 -8.28 7.49
C ARG A 28 -3.47 -7.17 6.93
N PHE A 29 -3.62 -7.08 5.61
CA PHE A 29 -4.45 -6.08 4.94
C PHE A 29 -5.93 -6.24 5.28
N PHE A 30 -6.42 -7.48 5.38
CA PHE A 30 -7.79 -7.78 5.83
C PHE A 30 -8.02 -7.40 7.29
N ASP A 31 -7.02 -7.58 8.15
CA ASP A 31 -7.10 -7.32 9.59
C ASP A 31 -6.92 -5.84 9.98
N LEU A 32 -6.57 -4.96 9.04
CA LEU A 32 -6.42 -3.52 9.32
C LEU A 32 -7.77 -2.89 9.65
N SER A 33 -7.79 -2.03 10.66
CA SER A 33 -8.98 -1.26 10.99
C SER A 33 -9.39 -0.30 9.87
N GLU A 34 -10.69 -0.09 9.74
CA GLU A 34 -11.30 0.96 8.89
C GLU A 34 -11.19 2.36 9.56
N ASP A 35 -9.97 2.74 9.93
CA ASP A 35 -9.63 4.02 10.57
C ASP A 35 -8.64 4.79 9.68
N GLU A 36 -8.80 6.12 9.59
CA GLU A 36 -8.02 6.99 8.67
C GLU A 36 -6.51 6.94 8.90
N ASP A 37 -6.06 6.58 10.10
CA ASP A 37 -4.64 6.40 10.40
C ASP A 37 -4.11 5.00 10.02
N SER A 38 -4.96 4.12 9.48
CA SER A 38 -4.59 2.75 9.10
C SER A 38 -3.99 2.67 7.71
N PHE A 39 -2.82 2.03 7.60
CA PHE A 39 -2.17 1.81 6.32
C PHE A 39 -1.34 0.52 6.28
N LEU A 40 -1.12 0.01 5.07
CA LEU A 40 -0.16 -1.04 4.77
C LEU A 40 0.78 -0.56 3.67
N GLY A 41 2.07 -0.83 3.82
CA GLY A 41 3.08 -0.56 2.82
C GLY A 41 3.90 -1.78 2.47
N LEU A 42 4.22 -1.89 1.19
CA LEU A 42 5.09 -2.89 0.61
C LEU A 42 6.29 -2.19 -0.01
N GLU A 43 7.45 -2.79 0.14
CA GLU A 43 8.73 -2.26 -0.36
C GLU A 43 9.52 -3.42 -0.95
N LYS A 44 10.07 -3.20 -2.14
CA LYS A 44 11.04 -4.10 -2.78
C LYS A 44 12.46 -3.62 -2.48
N PRO A 45 13.48 -4.49 -2.66
CA PRO A 45 14.88 -4.13 -2.41
C PRO A 45 15.44 -2.98 -3.27
N ASP A 46 14.75 -2.58 -4.34
CA ASP A 46 15.10 -1.47 -5.23
C ASP A 46 14.37 -0.16 -4.89
N ASP A 47 13.92 -0.02 -3.63
CA ASP A 47 13.17 1.12 -3.09
C ASP A 47 11.81 1.36 -3.79
N GLU A 48 11.28 0.35 -4.48
CA GLU A 48 9.95 0.42 -5.07
C GLU A 48 8.88 0.18 -4.00
N VAL A 49 8.18 1.26 -3.65
CA VAL A 49 7.18 1.27 -2.58
C VAL A 49 5.76 1.36 -3.14
N VAL A 50 4.84 0.61 -2.54
CA VAL A 50 3.39 0.77 -2.73
C VAL A 50 2.74 0.84 -1.36
N GLN A 51 1.99 1.90 -1.09
CA GLN A 51 1.24 2.10 0.15
C GLN A 51 -0.27 2.09 -0.12
N PHE A 52 -1.01 1.53 0.81
CA PHE A 52 -2.47 1.47 0.85
C PHE A 52 -2.92 2.12 2.16
N ALA A 53 -3.51 3.31 2.10
CA ALA A 53 -4.03 4.01 3.28
C ALA A 53 -5.56 4.00 3.26
N TYR A 54 -6.19 3.66 4.38
CA TYR A 54 -7.64 3.71 4.47
C TYR A 54 -8.11 5.17 4.40
N LEU A 55 -9.17 5.44 3.64
CA LEU A 55 -9.77 6.77 3.54
C LEU A 55 -11.13 6.82 4.22
N ARG A 56 -12.10 6.06 3.71
CA ARG A 56 -13.52 6.10 4.14
C ARG A 56 -14.32 5.05 3.40
N ASP A 57 -15.43 4.56 3.96
CA ASP A 57 -16.45 3.78 3.25
C ASP A 57 -15.87 2.66 2.33
N ASN A 58 -14.91 1.87 2.84
CA ASN A 58 -14.21 0.82 2.09
C ASN A 58 -13.36 1.32 0.89
N ILE A 59 -13.04 2.61 0.86
CA ILE A 59 -12.12 3.25 -0.07
C ILE A 59 -10.75 3.40 0.57
N TRP A 60 -9.73 3.01 -0.19
CA TRP A 60 -8.32 3.11 0.13
C TRP A 60 -7.64 4.02 -0.88
N LEU A 61 -6.68 4.82 -0.44
CA LEU A 61 -5.72 5.50 -1.30
C LEU A 61 -4.54 4.56 -1.54
N VAL A 62 -4.32 4.20 -2.81
CA VAL A 62 -3.06 3.58 -3.21
C VAL A 62 -2.11 4.70 -3.63
N ASP A 63 -0.92 4.72 -3.04
CA ASP A 63 0.13 5.71 -3.27
C ASP A 63 1.44 5.00 -3.64
N ILE A 64 2.01 5.38 -4.78
CA ILE A 64 3.26 4.84 -5.30
C ILE A 64 4.21 6.02 -5.55
N PRO A 65 5.15 6.30 -4.63
CA PRO A 65 6.05 7.43 -4.75
C PRO A 65 7.03 7.26 -5.91
N VAL A 66 7.23 8.34 -6.67
CA VAL A 66 8.21 8.44 -7.75
C VAL A 66 9.08 9.67 -7.49
N PRO A 67 10.08 9.57 -6.59
CA PRO A 67 10.90 10.71 -6.17
C PRO A 67 11.59 11.43 -7.34
N ALA A 68 11.96 10.69 -8.39
CA ALA A 68 12.57 11.24 -9.60
C ALA A 68 11.62 12.21 -10.35
N GLU A 69 10.31 12.05 -10.21
CA GLU A 69 9.30 12.90 -10.82
C GLU A 69 8.72 13.97 -9.88
N GLY A 70 9.10 13.90 -8.59
CA GLY A 70 8.63 14.83 -7.55
C GLY A 70 7.15 14.65 -7.23
N GLY A 71 6.68 13.41 -7.10
CA GLY A 71 5.29 13.11 -6.79
C GLY A 71 5.02 11.62 -6.59
N SER A 72 3.74 11.28 -6.53
CA SER A 72 3.25 9.91 -6.44
C SER A 72 2.23 9.61 -7.51
N TYR A 73 2.25 8.39 -8.03
CA TYR A 73 1.09 7.83 -8.70
C TYR A 73 0.07 7.44 -7.65
N VAL A 74 -1.13 8.01 -7.74
CA VAL A 74 -2.20 7.75 -6.77
C VAL A 74 -3.48 7.29 -7.42
N LYS A 75 -4.26 6.50 -6.69
CA LYS A 75 -5.61 6.08 -7.06
C LYS A 75 -6.45 5.74 -5.83
N GLU A 76 -7.68 6.23 -5.77
CA GLU A 76 -8.70 5.70 -4.84
C GLU A 76 -9.21 4.34 -5.37
N CYS A 77 -9.21 3.32 -4.50
CA CYS A 77 -9.53 1.94 -4.82
C CYS A 77 -10.46 1.34 -3.75
N GLU A 78 -11.34 0.44 -4.16
CA GLU A 78 -12.04 -0.43 -3.20
C GLU A 78 -11.10 -1.54 -2.70
N TYR A 79 -11.47 -2.21 -1.60
CA TYR A 79 -10.70 -3.34 -1.06
C TYR A 79 -10.30 -4.39 -2.10
N ARG A 80 -11.23 -4.76 -3.00
CA ARG A 80 -10.95 -5.76 -4.05
C ARG A 80 -9.87 -5.31 -5.02
N ASP A 81 -9.90 -4.05 -5.43
CA ASP A 81 -8.86 -3.46 -6.29
C ASP A 81 -7.50 -3.50 -5.58
N CYS A 82 -7.48 -3.17 -4.28
CA CYS A 82 -6.26 -3.22 -3.47
C CYS A 82 -5.68 -4.65 -3.40
N VAL A 83 -6.53 -5.65 -3.14
CA VAL A 83 -6.12 -7.07 -3.14
C VAL A 83 -5.54 -7.49 -4.48
N ASP A 84 -6.15 -7.09 -5.59
CA ASP A 84 -5.64 -7.40 -6.93
C ASP A 84 -4.29 -6.71 -7.20
N ILE A 85 -4.10 -5.49 -6.70
CA ILE A 85 -2.82 -4.77 -6.77
C ILE A 85 -1.75 -5.49 -5.94
N ILE A 86 -2.05 -5.85 -4.69
CA ILE A 86 -1.13 -6.60 -3.80
C ILE A 86 -0.69 -7.90 -4.48
N LYS A 87 -1.62 -8.67 -5.05
CA LYS A 87 -1.28 -9.92 -5.75
C LYS A 87 -0.34 -9.68 -6.94
N ARG A 88 -0.56 -8.61 -7.69
CA ARG A 88 0.29 -8.25 -8.84
C ARG A 88 1.68 -7.79 -8.39
N TYR A 89 1.79 -7.10 -7.26
CA TYR A 89 3.06 -6.64 -6.70
C TYR A 89 4.03 -7.80 -6.42
N TYR A 90 3.48 -8.95 -6.02
CA TYR A 90 4.20 -10.20 -5.78
C TYR A 90 4.55 -11.00 -7.06
N THR A 91 4.34 -10.44 -8.25
CA THR A 91 4.76 -11.05 -9.51
C THR A 91 6.03 -10.38 -10.06
N ASP A 92 6.77 -11.11 -10.90
CA ASP A 92 7.97 -10.60 -11.57
C ASP A 92 7.67 -9.51 -12.61
N SER A 93 6.39 -9.24 -12.92
CA SER A 93 5.93 -8.29 -13.93
C SER A 93 5.08 -7.18 -13.33
N TRP A 94 5.37 -6.80 -12.08
CA TRP A 94 4.73 -5.64 -11.48
C TRP A 94 5.04 -4.37 -12.27
N GLU A 95 3.99 -3.61 -12.57
CA GLU A 95 4.04 -2.31 -13.22
C GLU A 95 2.96 -1.42 -12.60
N ILE A 96 3.22 -0.12 -12.53
CA ILE A 96 2.22 0.85 -12.09
C ILE A 96 1.02 0.80 -13.03
N PRO A 97 -0.19 0.52 -12.52
CA PRO A 97 -1.35 0.40 -13.39
C PRO A 97 -1.70 1.73 -14.08
N SER A 98 -2.03 1.68 -15.37
CA SER A 98 -2.23 2.88 -16.21
C SER A 98 -3.36 3.81 -15.77
N GLN A 99 -4.27 3.33 -14.91
CA GLN A 99 -5.33 4.14 -14.31
C GLN A 99 -4.86 5.05 -13.16
N PHE A 100 -3.62 4.92 -12.70
CA PHE A 100 -3.07 5.79 -11.66
C PHE A 100 -2.72 7.16 -12.24
N VAL A 101 -2.94 8.20 -11.44
CA VAL A 101 -2.66 9.58 -11.84
C VAL A 101 -1.46 10.08 -11.05
N LEU A 102 -0.46 10.63 -11.73
CA LEU A 102 0.66 11.29 -11.08
C LEU A 102 0.18 12.59 -10.43
N GLN A 103 0.29 12.68 -9.11
CA GLN A 103 0.13 13.90 -8.34
C GLN A 103 1.49 14.37 -7.86
N LYS A 104 1.86 15.58 -8.26
CA LYS A 104 3.12 16.22 -7.86
C LYS A 104 2.99 16.86 -6.49
N TRP A 105 4.08 16.84 -5.72
CA TRP A 105 4.19 17.51 -4.43
C TRP A 105 4.84 18.89 -4.57
#